data_AF-A0A8S2PRS7-F1
#
_entry.id   AF-A0A8S2PRS7-F1
#
_cell.length_a   1.000
_cell.length_b   1.000
_cell.length_c   1.000
_cell.angle_alpha   90.00
_cell.angle_beta   90.00
_cell.angle_gamma   90.00
#
_symmetry.space_group_name_H-M   'P 1'
#
loop_
_entity.id
_entity.type
_entity.pdbx_description
1 polymer ?
#
loop_
_entity_poly.entity_id
_entity_poly.type
_entity_poly.pdbx_seq_one_letter_code
_entity_poly.pdbx_strand_id
1 'polypeptide(L)'
;MRNPKYRLPATHQELDTCIGCLQTNANVKLVKNCDAPNVGQCKTCFCRPMWCLECLGKWFASRQDQARPETWLQSTCPCPSCRSIFCILDISIIEF
;
A
#
# COMPACT_ATOMS: atom_id res chain seq x y z
N MET A 1 -7.21 14.73 -5.96
CA MET A 1 -6.41 13.65 -6.57
C MET A 1 -6.67 12.38 -5.78
N ARG A 2 -6.95 11.25 -6.45
CA ARG A 2 -7.22 9.95 -5.81
C ARG A 2 -6.29 8.92 -6.45
N ASN A 3 -5.71 8.04 -5.64
CA ASN A 3 -4.85 6.97 -6.16
C ASN A 3 -5.64 6.11 -7.16
N PRO A 4 -5.03 5.67 -8.29
CA PRO A 4 -5.67 4.77 -9.23
C PRO A 4 -6.17 3.50 -8.53
N LYS A 5 -7.33 2.99 -8.95
CA LYS A 5 -7.83 1.70 -8.47
C LYS A 5 -7.08 0.56 -9.18
N TYR A 6 -6.90 -0.56 -8.49
CA TYR A 6 -6.32 -1.77 -9.07
C TYR A 6 -7.44 -2.73 -9.47
N ARG A 7 -7.53 -3.06 -10.78
CA ARG A 7 -8.44 -4.10 -11.25
C ARG A 7 -7.86 -5.47 -10.95
N LEU A 8 -8.60 -6.26 -10.19
CA LEU A 8 -8.20 -7.61 -9.84
C LEU A 8 -8.23 -8.51 -11.09
N PRO A 9 -7.15 -9.23 -11.44
CA PRO A 9 -7.20 -10.19 -12.54
C PRO A 9 -8.21 -11.29 -12.23
N ALA A 10 -8.96 -11.76 -13.24
CA ALA A 10 -9.99 -12.80 -13.10
C ALA A 10 -9.47 -14.13 -12.50
N THR A 11 -8.16 -14.36 -12.52
CA THR A 11 -7.50 -15.52 -11.90
C THR A 11 -7.41 -15.43 -10.37
N HIS A 12 -7.66 -14.26 -9.77
CA HIS A 12 -7.74 -14.08 -8.33
C HIS A 12 -9.21 -14.12 -7.92
N GLN A 13 -9.74 -15.33 -7.82
CA GLN A 13 -11.16 -15.59 -7.65
C GLN A 13 -11.71 -15.09 -6.29
N GLU A 14 -10.87 -15.05 -5.25
CA GLU A 14 -11.25 -14.58 -3.91
C GLU A 14 -10.08 -13.84 -3.23
N LEU A 15 -10.39 -12.77 -2.51
CA LEU A 15 -9.43 -12.01 -1.71
C LEU A 15 -9.40 -12.58 -0.29
N ASP A 16 -8.22 -13.00 0.16
CA ASP A 16 -8.01 -13.50 1.52
C ASP A 16 -8.33 -12.44 2.58
N THR A 17 -8.60 -12.89 3.81
CA THR A 17 -8.75 -12.01 4.97
C THR A 17 -7.45 -11.21 5.20
N CYS A 18 -7.58 -9.92 5.50
CA CYS A 18 -6.47 -9.04 5.81
C CYS A 18 -5.64 -9.60 6.97
N ILE A 19 -4.34 -9.82 6.75
CA ILE A 19 -3.44 -10.44 7.74
C ILE A 19 -3.17 -9.55 8.97
N GLY A 20 -3.48 -8.25 8.89
CA GLY A 20 -3.33 -7.31 9.99
C GLY A 20 -4.45 -7.40 11.03
N CYS A 21 -5.71 -7.18 10.62
CA CYS A 21 -6.85 -7.18 11.54
C CYS A 21 -7.60 -8.50 11.63
N LEU A 22 -7.46 -9.41 10.65
CA LEU A 22 -8.22 -10.67 10.55
C LEU A 22 -9.76 -10.50 10.56
N GLN A 23 -10.27 -9.30 10.25
CA GLN A 23 -11.70 -8.96 10.35
C GLN A 23 -12.37 -8.68 9.01
N THR A 24 -11.61 -8.26 8.00
CA THR A 24 -12.12 -7.91 6.67
C THR A 24 -11.20 -8.47 5.60
N ASN A 25 -11.71 -8.66 4.39
CA ASN A 25 -10.87 -9.05 3.25
C ASN A 25 -9.84 -7.97 2.91
N ALA A 26 -8.71 -8.42 2.37
CA ALA A 26 -7.74 -7.54 1.75
C ALA A 26 -8.42 -6.72 0.65
N ASN A 27 -8.25 -5.40 0.66
CA ASN A 27 -8.93 -4.51 -0.26
C ASN A 27 -8.01 -3.44 -0.86
N VAL A 28 -6.69 -3.57 -0.63
CA VAL A 28 -5.67 -2.73 -1.26
C VAL A 28 -4.53 -3.56 -1.84
N LYS A 29 -3.89 -3.03 -2.88
CA LYS A 29 -2.65 -3.53 -3.46
C LYS A 29 -1.65 -2.39 -3.57
N LEU A 30 -0.38 -2.69 -3.32
CA LEU A 30 0.71 -1.78 -3.64
C LEU A 30 1.01 -1.85 -5.14
N VAL A 31 0.78 -0.76 -5.86
CA VAL A 31 1.04 -0.58 -7.29
C VAL A 31 1.91 0.65 -7.43
N LYS A 32 3.09 0.52 -8.06
CA LYS A 32 3.98 1.67 -8.26
C LYS A 32 3.31 2.68 -9.20
N ASN A 33 2.69 3.71 -8.63
CA ASN A 33 1.99 4.78 -9.34
C ASN A 33 2.70 6.12 -9.18
N CYS A 34 3.62 6.23 -8.20
CA CYS A 34 4.35 7.47 -8.02
C CYS A 34 5.41 7.67 -9.12
N ASP A 35 5.36 8.86 -9.74
CA ASP A 35 6.45 9.47 -10.51
C ASP A 35 7.24 10.47 -9.65
N ALA A 36 7.17 10.32 -8.32
CA ALA A 36 7.61 11.33 -7.37
C ALA A 36 9.08 11.75 -7.59
N PRO A 37 9.42 13.03 -7.33
CA PRO A 37 10.77 13.58 -7.49
C PRO A 37 11.86 12.85 -6.70
N ASN A 38 11.48 12.01 -5.72
CA ASN A 38 12.35 11.00 -5.09
C ASN A 38 12.54 9.77 -6.01
N VAL A 39 12.88 10.02 -7.27
CA VAL A 39 13.09 9.02 -8.33
C VAL A 39 14.06 7.95 -7.82
N GLY A 40 13.54 6.75 -7.52
CA GLY A 40 14.35 5.55 -7.32
C GLY A 40 14.19 4.80 -6.00
N GLN A 41 13.52 5.36 -4.98
CA GLN A 41 13.33 4.60 -3.73
C GLN A 41 12.16 3.62 -3.81
N CYS A 42 10.98 4.04 -4.30
CA CYS A 42 9.83 3.16 -4.42
C CYS A 42 10.09 2.06 -5.47
N LYS A 43 9.88 0.80 -5.08
CA LYS A 43 10.09 -0.38 -5.91
C LYS A 43 8.77 -1.09 -6.16
N THR A 44 8.65 -1.76 -7.31
CA THR A 44 7.50 -2.61 -7.60
C THR A 44 7.33 -3.67 -6.50
N CYS A 45 6.10 -3.78 -5.98
CA CYS A 45 5.71 -4.81 -5.04
C CYS A 45 4.98 -5.93 -5.79
N PHE A 46 5.44 -7.17 -5.63
CA PHE A 46 4.84 -8.35 -6.27
C PHE A 46 3.92 -9.15 -5.34
N CYS A 47 3.66 -8.66 -4.12
CA CYS A 47 2.74 -9.31 -3.21
C CYS A 47 1.33 -9.36 -3.80
N ARG A 48 0.60 -10.43 -3.45
CA ARG A 48 -0.85 -10.46 -3.57
C ARG A 48 -1.47 -9.40 -2.65
N PRO A 49 -2.71 -8.97 -2.89
CA PRO A 49 -3.49 -8.27 -1.88
C PRO A 49 -3.56 -9.08 -0.58
N MET A 50 -3.01 -8.55 0.50
CA MET A 50 -2.98 -9.23 1.81
C MET A 50 -3.45 -8.33 2.96
N TRP A 51 -3.66 -7.04 2.67
CA TRP A 51 -3.94 -6.03 3.68
C TRP A 51 -5.21 -5.25 3.31
N CYS A 52 -5.93 -4.78 4.32
CA CYS A 52 -6.96 -3.77 4.15
C CYS A 52 -6.35 -2.37 4.21
N LEU A 53 -7.06 -1.38 3.67
CA LEU A 53 -6.63 0.03 3.63
C LEU A 53 -6.24 0.55 5.02
N GLU A 54 -7.05 0.24 6.03
CA GLU A 54 -6.81 0.72 7.39
C GLU A 54 -5.54 0.14 7.99
N CYS A 55 -5.31 -1.17 7.87
CA CYS A 55 -4.12 -1.81 8.43
C CYS A 55 -2.85 -1.36 7.72
N LEU A 56 -2.88 -1.24 6.38
CA LEU A 56 -1.74 -0.73 5.62
C LEU A 56 -1.47 0.76 5.92
N GLY A 57 -2.52 1.56 6.14
CA GLY A 57 -2.41 2.95 6.58
C GLY A 57 -1.80 3.09 7.98
N LYS A 58 -2.24 2.28 8.94
CA LYS A 58 -1.63 2.20 10.28
C LYS A 58 -0.15 1.80 10.21
N TRP A 59 0.17 0.83 9.36
CA TRP A 59 1.57 0.46 9.12
C TRP A 59 2.38 1.65 8.58
N PHE A 60 1.89 2.32 7.53
CA PHE A 60 2.55 3.50 6.98
C PHE A 60 2.79 4.55 8.06
N ALA A 61 1.75 4.95 8.80
CA ALA A 61 1.83 5.94 9.87
C ALA A 61 2.85 5.56 10.95
N SER A 62 2.88 4.28 11.37
CA SER A 62 3.82 3.78 12.40
C SER A 62 5.30 3.85 11.99
N ARG A 63 5.58 4.00 10.69
CA ARG A 63 6.95 4.07 10.14
C ARG A 63 7.43 5.49 9.89
N GLN A 64 6.57 6.49 10.08
CA GLN A 64 6.94 7.88 9.84
C GLN A 64 7.54 8.54 11.08
N ASP A 65 8.26 9.63 10.87
CA ASP A 65 8.78 10.48 11.94
C ASP A 65 7.64 11.17 12.68
N GLN A 66 7.36 10.72 13.90
CA GLN A 66 6.25 11.25 14.71
C GLN A 66 6.49 12.70 15.16
N ALA A 67 7.74 13.18 15.16
CA ALA A 67 8.06 14.57 15.48
C ALA A 67 7.80 15.52 14.29
N ARG A 68 7.63 14.96 13.08
CA ARG A 68 7.51 15.70 11.82
C ARG A 68 6.33 15.22 10.95
N PRO A 69 5.08 15.37 11.41
CA PRO A 69 3.88 14.95 10.67
C PRO A 69 3.74 15.62 9.30
N GLU A 70 4.30 16.82 9.12
CA GLU A 70 4.26 17.58 7.88
C GLU A 70 5.00 16.88 6.72
N THR A 71 5.93 15.97 7.01
CA THR A 71 6.67 15.25 5.96
C THR A 71 6.03 13.93 5.54
N TRP A 72 5.05 13.41 6.29
CA TRP A 72 4.57 12.03 6.14
C TRP A 72 4.12 11.70 4.71
N LEU A 73 3.41 12.63 4.06
CA LEU A 73 2.89 12.41 2.70
C LEU A 73 3.99 12.35 1.62
N GLN A 74 5.19 12.85 1.93
CA GLN A 74 6.36 12.82 1.05
C GLN A 74 7.30 11.65 1.37
N SER A 75 7.08 10.97 2.49
CA SER A 75 7.93 9.89 2.99
C SER A 75 7.55 8.53 2.39
N THR A 76 8.45 7.56 2.61
CA THR A 76 8.31 6.18 2.14
C THR A 76 8.38 5.21 3.32
N CYS A 77 7.93 3.97 3.13
CA CYS A 77 8.18 2.90 4.10
C CYS A 77 8.26 1.53 3.39
N PRO A 78 8.82 0.49 4.04
CA PRO A 78 8.85 -0.85 3.46
C PRO A 78 7.47 -1.52 3.52
N CYS A 79 7.11 -2.25 2.47
CA CYS A 79 5.96 -3.16 2.46
C CYS A 79 6.07 -4.12 3.67
N PRO A 80 5.01 -4.28 4.48
CA PRO A 80 5.05 -5.14 5.66
C PRO A 80 5.32 -6.63 5.32
N SER A 81 5.01 -7.05 4.10
CA SER A 81 5.21 -8.43 3.64
C SER A 81 6.57 -8.65 2.97
N CYS A 82 6.90 -7.91 1.89
CA CYS A 82 8.12 -8.13 1.10
C CYS A 82 9.20 -7.07 1.25
N ARG A 83 8.97 -6.03 2.05
CA ARG A 83 9.86 -4.88 2.26
C ARG A 83 10.18 -4.01 1.04
N SER A 84 9.54 -4.23 -0.12
CA SER A 84 9.59 -3.27 -1.24
C SER A 84 9.18 -1.90 -0.73
N ILE A 85 10.02 -0.90 -0.95
CA ILE A 85 9.75 0.47 -0.51
C ILE A 85 8.59 1.03 -1.34
N PHE A 86 7.66 1.72 -0.68
CA PHE A 86 6.51 2.35 -1.30
C PHE A 86 6.18 3.69 -0.62
N CYS A 87 5.40 4.53 -1.30
CA CYS A 87 4.84 5.77 -0.73
C CYS A 87 3.30 5.73 -0.73
N ILE A 88 2.65 6.72 -0.11
CA ILE A 88 1.18 6.74 -0.01
C ILE A 88 0.47 6.72 -1.37
N LEU A 89 1.10 7.21 -2.43
CA LEU A 89 0.56 7.21 -3.80
C LEU A 89 0.54 5.82 -4.43
N ASP A 90 1.34 4.87 -3.91
CA ASP A 90 1.39 3.49 -4.42
C ASP A 90 0.26 2.62 -3.84
N ILE A 91 -0.57 3.14 -2.94
CA ILE A 91 -1.68 2.39 -2.34
C ILE A 91 -2.91 2.46 -3.25
N SER A 92 -3.28 1.36 -3.90
CA SER A 92 -4.46 1.26 -4.77
C SER A 92 -5.56 0.43 -4.12
N ILE A 93 -6.77 0.99 -4.02
CA ILE A 93 -7.97 0.22 -3.64
C ILE A 93 -8.32 -0.74 -4.77
N ILE A 94 -8.74 -1.95 -4.42
CA ILE A 94 -9.13 -2.98 -5.39
C ILE A 94 -10.55 -2.71 -5.91
N GLU A 95 -10.74 -2.89 -7.21
CA GLU A 95 -12.03 -2.83 -7.90
C GLU A 95 -12.30 -4.14 -8.64
N PHE A 96 -13.59 -4.51 -8.67
CA PHE A 96 -14.13 -5.69 -9.33
C PHE A 96 -14.77 -5.30 -10.67
#